data_AF-A0A848T4B4-F1
#
_entry.id   AF-A0A848T4B4-F1
#
_cell.length_a   1.000
_cell.length_b   1.000
_cell.length_c   1.000
_cell.angle_alpha   90.00
_cell.angle_beta   90.00
_cell.angle_gamma   90.00
#
_symmetry.space_group_name_H-M   'P 1'
#
loop_
_entity.id
_entity.type
_entity.pdbx_description
1 polymer ?
#
loop_
_entity_poly.entity_id
_entity_poly.type
_entity_poly.pdbx_seq_one_letter_code
_entity_poly.pdbx_strand_id
1 'polypeptide(L)'
;MAKLTREDIYKTAKELSNWGRWGDDDQIGTLNNISPEDIVAAAGLVKRGKVFALGLDLKEKLQSGLFGGRWNLIHQMLATGTDAVNGEQDGDGRAYLRYADDAINVPCQGSTQWDALCHIFLDDKMYNGYPATDVTVNGAKKLGIENYRDKMVGRGVLLDIARWKGVDSLDDGYAITNADLDGCAAAQGVEIRKGDFVIFRTGHQERCLDSGDWSGYGGGDAPGVAFETAYWIKEHDIAGICADTWGCEGRPNETDEANQPWHWVVI
;
A
#
# COMPACT_ATOMS: atom_id res chain seq x y z
N MET A 1 14.83 16.80 18.28
CA MET A 1 14.46 15.63 19.11
C MET A 1 15.61 14.64 19.06
N ALA A 2 15.73 13.73 20.02
CA ALA A 2 16.68 12.62 19.89
C ALA A 2 16.26 11.75 18.70
N LYS A 3 17.22 11.30 17.89
CA LYS A 3 16.94 10.35 16.81
C LYS A 3 16.56 9.00 17.41
N LEU A 4 15.65 8.28 16.75
CA LEU A 4 15.31 6.91 17.13
C LEU A 4 16.54 6.01 16.99
N THR A 5 16.74 5.12 17.95
CA THR A 5 17.77 4.09 17.89
C THR A 5 17.18 2.76 17.42
N ARG A 6 18.04 1.83 17.03
CA ARG A 6 17.62 0.46 16.71
C ARG A 6 17.01 -0.26 17.92
N GLU A 7 17.46 0.06 19.13
CA GLU A 7 16.88 -0.48 20.36
C GLU A 7 15.42 -0.01 20.55
N ASP A 8 15.14 1.26 20.26
CA ASP A 8 13.77 1.79 20.29
C ASP A 8 12.86 1.04 19.31
N ILE A 9 13.35 0.77 18.09
CA ILE A 9 12.61 0.03 17.06
C ILE A 9 12.26 -1.38 17.53
N TYR A 10 13.24 -2.14 18.03
CA TYR A 10 13.00 -3.50 18.54
C TYR A 10 12.07 -3.52 19.75
N LYS A 11 12.20 -2.52 20.64
CA LYS A 11 11.31 -2.39 21.79
C LYS A 11 9.87 -2.16 21.34
N THR A 12 9.65 -1.24 20.40
CA THR A 12 8.32 -0.94 19.85
C THR A 12 7.75 -2.14 19.10
N ALA A 13 8.53 -2.84 18.27
CA ALA A 13 8.09 -4.05 17.57
C ALA A 13 7.62 -5.14 18.55
N LYS A 14 8.35 -5.33 19.65
CA LYS A 14 7.96 -6.28 20.71
C LYS A 14 6.73 -5.82 21.48
N GLU A 15 6.65 -4.54 21.82
CA GLU A 15 5.55 -3.95 22.58
C GLU A 15 4.22 -4.01 21.82
N LEU A 16 4.25 -3.70 20.52
CA LEU A 16 3.05 -3.58 19.69
C LEU A 16 2.65 -4.87 18.98
N SER A 17 3.45 -5.93 19.09
CA SER A 17 3.25 -7.21 18.40
C SER A 17 1.82 -7.75 18.54
N ASN A 18 1.29 -8.28 17.43
CA ASN A 18 0.04 -9.03 17.37
C ASN A 18 0.27 -10.55 17.24
N TRP A 19 1.51 -11.04 17.38
CA TRP A 19 1.79 -12.46 17.22
C TRP A 19 0.99 -13.29 18.25
N GLY A 20 0.39 -14.38 17.79
CA GLY A 20 -0.49 -15.25 18.57
C GLY A 20 -1.89 -14.68 18.84
N ARG A 21 -2.17 -13.41 18.50
CA ARG A 21 -3.46 -12.76 18.82
C ARG A 21 -4.66 -13.48 18.20
N TRP A 22 -4.52 -13.96 16.97
CA TRP A 22 -5.55 -14.71 16.24
C TRP A 22 -5.19 -16.19 16.07
N GLY A 23 -4.26 -16.68 16.88
CA GLY A 23 -3.74 -18.06 16.84
C GLY A 23 -2.39 -18.17 16.13
N ASP A 24 -1.65 -19.23 16.46
CA ASP A 24 -0.27 -19.46 16.01
C ASP A 24 -0.17 -19.78 14.51
N ASP A 25 -1.29 -20.15 13.88
CA ASP A 25 -1.39 -20.43 12.44
C ASP A 25 -2.00 -19.28 11.63
N ASP A 26 -2.29 -18.14 12.26
CA ASP A 26 -2.86 -16.98 11.57
C ASP A 26 -1.89 -16.42 10.53
N GLN A 27 -2.44 -16.01 9.38
CA GLN A 27 -1.70 -15.48 8.25
C GLN A 27 -2.25 -14.17 7.69
N ILE A 28 -3.32 -13.61 8.30
CA ILE A 28 -3.97 -12.41 7.78
C ILE A 28 -3.95 -11.21 8.74
N GLY A 29 -3.46 -11.40 9.97
CA GLY A 29 -3.18 -10.31 10.88
C GLY A 29 -4.41 -9.45 11.16
N THR A 30 -4.24 -8.13 11.08
CA THR A 30 -5.27 -7.14 11.38
C THR A 30 -6.51 -7.22 10.49
N LEU A 31 -6.47 -7.93 9.35
CA LEU A 31 -7.68 -8.18 8.56
C LEU A 31 -8.71 -9.02 9.32
N ASN A 32 -8.29 -9.78 10.34
CA ASN A 32 -9.20 -10.48 11.27
C ASN A 32 -10.06 -9.52 12.11
N ASN A 33 -9.76 -8.21 12.11
CA ASN A 33 -10.57 -7.22 12.82
C ASN A 33 -11.89 -6.89 12.11
N ILE A 34 -12.02 -7.25 10.84
CA ILE A 34 -13.23 -7.02 10.04
C ILE A 34 -14.19 -8.19 10.24
N SER A 35 -15.38 -7.90 10.76
CA SER A 35 -16.48 -8.86 10.84
C SER A 35 -17.39 -8.79 9.59
N PRO A 36 -18.17 -9.85 9.31
CA PRO A 36 -19.22 -9.78 8.29
C PRO A 36 -20.20 -8.62 8.50
N GLU A 37 -20.52 -8.29 9.75
CA GLU A 37 -21.40 -7.18 10.12
C GLU A 37 -20.80 -5.82 9.72
N ASP A 38 -19.48 -5.66 9.88
CA ASP A 38 -18.76 -4.44 9.46
C ASP A 38 -18.84 -4.24 7.94
N ILE A 39 -18.75 -5.33 7.16
CA ILE A 39 -18.89 -5.28 5.70
C ILE A 39 -20.31 -4.85 5.31
N VAL A 40 -21.34 -5.40 5.95
CA VAL A 40 -22.73 -5.01 5.73
C VAL A 40 -22.95 -3.54 6.10
N ALA A 41 -22.39 -3.09 7.23
CA ALA A 41 -22.47 -1.69 7.65
C ALA A 41 -21.77 -0.75 6.66
N ALA A 42 -20.59 -1.14 6.16
CA ALA A 42 -19.85 -0.40 5.14
C ALA A 42 -20.63 -0.30 3.82
N ALA A 43 -21.26 -1.39 3.37
CA ALA A 43 -22.14 -1.37 2.19
C ALA A 43 -23.30 -0.36 2.36
N GLY A 44 -23.77 -0.18 3.59
CA GLY A 44 -24.76 0.83 3.95
C GLY A 44 -24.33 2.29 3.66
N LEU A 45 -23.03 2.58 3.50
CA LEU A 45 -22.53 3.91 3.15
C LEU A 45 -22.78 4.28 1.68
N VAL A 46 -23.06 3.31 0.81
CA VAL A 46 -23.34 3.55 -0.61
C VAL A 46 -24.73 4.17 -0.76
N LYS A 47 -24.80 5.50 -0.77
CA LYS A 47 -26.06 6.26 -0.93
C LYS A 47 -26.24 6.91 -2.29
N ARG A 48 -25.13 7.19 -3.00
CA ARG A 48 -25.13 7.99 -4.24
C ARG A 48 -24.58 7.25 -5.46
N GLY A 49 -24.02 6.05 -5.28
CA GLY A 49 -23.42 5.26 -6.38
C GLY A 49 -22.22 5.93 -7.06
N LYS A 50 -21.57 6.92 -6.42
CA LYS A 50 -20.31 7.49 -6.93
C LYS A 50 -19.17 6.52 -6.67
N VAL A 51 -18.33 6.31 -7.68
CA VAL A 51 -17.16 5.43 -7.64
C VAL A 51 -15.93 6.25 -7.99
N PHE A 52 -14.85 6.04 -7.25
CA PHE A 52 -13.56 6.69 -7.46
C PHE A 52 -12.50 5.61 -7.62
N ALA A 53 -11.72 5.67 -8.71
CA ALA A 53 -10.54 4.83 -8.84
C ALA A 53 -9.44 5.41 -7.93
N LEU A 54 -8.86 4.56 -7.09
CA LEU A 54 -7.71 4.92 -6.24
C LEU A 54 -6.40 4.33 -6.78
N GLY A 55 -6.48 3.58 -7.89
CA GLY A 55 -5.31 3.09 -8.62
C GLY A 55 -4.84 4.12 -9.64
N LEU A 56 -3.52 4.32 -9.71
CA LEU A 56 -2.89 5.06 -10.79
C LEU A 56 -2.99 4.26 -12.10
N ASP A 57 -2.96 4.99 -13.21
CA ASP A 57 -2.79 4.38 -14.52
C ASP A 57 -1.44 3.66 -14.58
N LEU A 58 -1.44 2.39 -15.02
CA LEU A 58 -0.21 1.61 -15.08
C LEU A 58 0.80 2.15 -16.11
N LYS A 59 0.40 3.10 -16.98
CA LYS A 59 1.32 3.80 -17.89
C LYS A 59 2.26 4.77 -17.16
N GLU A 60 1.90 5.19 -15.96
CA GLU A 60 2.69 6.16 -15.19
C GLU A 60 4.04 5.56 -14.80
N LYS A 61 5.10 6.37 -14.88
CA LYS A 61 6.49 5.89 -14.77
C LYS A 61 7.05 6.05 -13.35
N LEU A 62 6.33 5.51 -12.37
CA LEU A 62 6.61 5.65 -10.94
C LEU A 62 8.01 5.16 -10.53
N GLN A 63 8.52 4.13 -11.20
CA GLN A 63 9.75 3.45 -10.84
C GLN A 63 10.95 4.07 -11.57
N SER A 64 11.92 4.53 -10.79
CA SER A 64 13.24 4.98 -11.28
C SER A 64 14.36 3.96 -11.01
N GLY A 65 14.04 2.84 -10.36
CA GLY A 65 15.00 1.81 -9.96
C GLY A 65 15.74 2.12 -8.65
N LEU A 66 15.48 3.27 -8.00
CA LEU A 66 16.15 3.68 -6.76
C LEU A 66 15.96 2.66 -5.62
N PHE A 67 14.75 2.09 -5.50
CA PHE A 67 14.47 1.05 -4.52
C PHE A 67 14.28 -0.32 -5.18
N GLY A 68 15.12 -1.28 -4.78
CA GLY A 68 15.01 -2.68 -5.21
C GLY A 68 15.20 -2.94 -6.72
N GLY A 69 15.66 -1.95 -7.50
CA GLY A 69 15.83 -2.09 -8.95
C GLY A 69 14.51 -2.34 -9.71
N ARG A 70 13.37 -1.90 -9.15
CA ARG A 70 12.05 -2.05 -9.76
C ARG A 70 11.95 -1.29 -11.09
N TRP A 71 11.14 -1.82 -12.01
CA TRP A 71 10.87 -1.24 -13.33
C TRP A 71 9.39 -0.90 -13.51
N ASN A 72 9.11 0.00 -14.45
CA ASN A 72 7.73 0.37 -14.83
C ASN A 72 7.07 -0.73 -15.65
N LEU A 73 5.74 -0.67 -15.76
CA LEU A 73 4.96 -1.60 -16.59
C LEU A 73 5.55 -1.74 -18.00
N ILE A 74 5.69 -2.98 -18.44
CA ILE A 74 5.90 -3.34 -19.83
C ILE A 74 4.60 -3.95 -20.35
N HIS A 75 3.91 -3.21 -21.23
CA HIS A 75 2.71 -3.66 -21.92
C HIS A 75 3.04 -4.04 -23.36
N GLN A 76 2.64 -5.23 -23.78
CA GLN A 76 2.92 -5.74 -25.11
C GLN A 76 1.65 -6.35 -25.72
N MET A 77 1.28 -5.89 -26.91
CA MET A 77 0.24 -6.55 -27.71
C MET A 77 0.76 -7.88 -28.25
N LEU A 78 -0.05 -8.93 -28.10
CA LEU A 78 0.17 -10.27 -28.67
C LEU A 78 -0.56 -10.44 -30.01
N ALA A 79 -1.67 -9.72 -30.18
CA ALA A 79 -2.41 -9.57 -31.43
C ALA A 79 -3.01 -8.17 -31.49
N THR A 80 -3.09 -7.58 -32.67
CA THR A 80 -3.56 -6.21 -32.86
C THR A 80 -4.65 -6.13 -33.92
N GLY A 81 -5.41 -5.02 -33.89
CA GLY A 81 -6.34 -4.70 -34.96
C GLY A 81 -5.64 -4.46 -36.31
N THR A 82 -4.34 -4.12 -36.31
CA THR A 82 -3.54 -3.97 -37.53
C THR A 82 -3.40 -5.31 -38.23
N ASP A 83 -3.05 -6.36 -37.49
CA ASP A 83 -2.93 -7.73 -37.99
C ASP A 83 -4.27 -8.19 -38.60
N ALA A 84 -5.38 -7.86 -37.92
CA ALA A 84 -6.73 -8.17 -38.38
C ALA A 84 -7.10 -7.45 -39.69
N VAL A 85 -6.78 -6.16 -39.83
CA VAL A 85 -7.07 -5.38 -41.06
C VAL A 85 -6.18 -5.83 -42.23
N ASN A 86 -4.96 -6.28 -41.93
CA ASN A 86 -4.04 -6.84 -42.93
C ASN A 86 -4.39 -8.27 -43.36
N GLY A 87 -5.42 -8.88 -42.75
CA GLY A 87 -5.88 -10.23 -43.06
C GLY A 87 -5.02 -11.33 -42.45
N GLU A 88 -4.08 -11.01 -41.56
CA GLU A 88 -3.22 -11.99 -40.88
C GLU A 88 -4.03 -12.94 -39.97
N GLN A 89 -5.22 -12.52 -39.57
CA GLN A 89 -6.16 -13.30 -38.75
C GLN A 89 -7.25 -14.01 -39.56
N ASP A 90 -7.31 -13.83 -40.89
CA ASP A 90 -8.42 -14.34 -41.72
C ASP A 90 -8.23 -15.80 -42.19
N GLY A 91 -7.18 -16.49 -41.71
CA GLY A 91 -6.96 -17.93 -41.92
C GLY A 91 -7.02 -18.36 -43.40
N ASP A 92 -7.90 -19.31 -43.72
CA ASP A 92 -8.15 -19.83 -45.08
C ASP A 92 -9.20 -19.04 -45.87
N GLY A 93 -9.48 -17.79 -45.47
CA GLY A 93 -10.47 -16.92 -46.10
C GLY A 93 -11.90 -17.14 -45.60
N ARG A 94 -12.10 -18.00 -44.60
CA ARG A 94 -13.35 -18.04 -43.82
C ARG A 94 -13.25 -17.00 -42.71
N ALA A 95 -14.32 -16.23 -42.50
CA ALA A 95 -14.38 -15.23 -41.44
C ALA A 95 -14.06 -15.88 -40.07
N TYR A 96 -12.85 -15.67 -39.58
CA TYR A 96 -12.44 -16.02 -38.23
C TYR A 96 -12.79 -14.88 -37.27
N LEU A 97 -12.74 -15.14 -35.97
CA LEU A 97 -12.84 -14.11 -34.96
C LEU A 97 -11.61 -13.20 -35.07
N ARG A 98 -11.81 -11.90 -35.32
CA ARG A 98 -10.75 -10.90 -35.23
C ARG A 98 -10.64 -10.40 -33.80
N TYR A 99 -9.43 -10.30 -33.27
CA TYR A 99 -9.18 -10.00 -31.86
C TYR A 99 -7.92 -9.17 -31.65
N ALA A 100 -7.80 -8.64 -30.45
CA ALA A 100 -6.58 -8.05 -29.93
C ALA A 100 -6.38 -8.61 -28.52
N ASP A 101 -5.18 -9.14 -28.27
CA ASP A 101 -4.76 -9.71 -26.99
C ASP A 101 -3.46 -9.03 -26.58
N ASP A 102 -3.20 -8.96 -25.28
CA ASP A 102 -2.00 -8.34 -24.73
C ASP A 102 -1.44 -9.09 -23.52
N ALA A 103 -0.25 -8.69 -23.12
CA ALA A 103 0.46 -9.18 -21.94
C ALA A 103 1.08 -8.02 -21.18
N ILE A 104 1.20 -8.21 -19.86
CA ILE A 104 1.86 -7.26 -18.97
C ILE A 104 2.98 -7.92 -18.19
N ASN A 105 4.07 -7.18 -17.97
CA ASN A 105 5.10 -7.51 -17.01
C ASN A 105 5.30 -6.30 -16.08
N VAL A 106 5.05 -6.51 -14.78
CA VAL A 106 5.12 -5.45 -13.78
C VAL A 106 5.55 -6.06 -12.44
N PRO A 107 6.48 -5.43 -11.69
CA PRO A 107 6.71 -5.80 -10.30
C PRO A 107 5.41 -5.62 -9.50
N CYS A 108 5.08 -6.54 -8.59
CA CYS A 108 3.87 -6.40 -7.76
C CYS A 108 3.86 -5.12 -6.91
N GLN A 109 5.04 -4.55 -6.65
CA GLN A 109 5.26 -3.28 -5.96
C GLN A 109 5.60 -2.12 -6.93
N GLY A 110 5.16 -2.24 -8.19
CA GLY A 110 5.51 -1.33 -9.29
C GLY A 110 4.52 -0.19 -9.53
N SER A 111 3.32 -0.27 -8.94
CA SER A 111 2.25 0.74 -9.04
C SER A 111 1.41 0.74 -7.76
N THR A 112 0.18 1.28 -7.77
CA THR A 112 -0.74 1.19 -6.63
C THR A 112 -0.88 -0.26 -6.17
N GLN A 113 -0.63 -0.52 -4.89
CA GLN A 113 -0.34 -1.86 -4.39
C GLN A 113 -0.87 -2.09 -2.97
N TRP A 114 -0.85 -3.37 -2.58
CA TRP A 114 -0.87 -3.83 -1.20
C TRP A 114 0.39 -4.64 -0.94
N ASP A 115 1.02 -4.41 0.21
CA ASP A 115 2.13 -5.22 0.68
C ASP A 115 1.58 -6.33 1.60
N ALA A 116 1.84 -7.58 1.24
CA ALA A 116 1.51 -8.72 2.09
C ALA A 116 2.44 -8.80 3.30
N LEU A 117 2.04 -9.49 4.37
CA LEU A 117 2.86 -9.69 5.57
C LEU A 117 4.13 -10.53 5.32
N CYS A 118 4.32 -11.09 4.12
CA CYS A 118 5.59 -11.67 3.68
C CYS A 118 6.56 -10.66 3.03
N HIS A 119 6.21 -9.36 2.96
CA HIS A 119 7.01 -8.36 2.25
C HIS A 119 8.23 -7.89 3.03
N ILE A 120 8.05 -7.63 4.33
CA ILE A 120 9.07 -7.07 5.23
C ILE A 120 9.42 -8.09 6.30
N PHE A 121 10.70 -8.11 6.68
CA PHE A 121 11.25 -9.02 7.67
C PHE A 121 11.82 -8.23 8.85
N LEU A 122 11.60 -8.73 10.06
CA LEU A 122 12.34 -8.33 11.24
C LEU A 122 13.35 -9.43 11.56
N ASP A 123 14.62 -9.16 11.27
CA ASP A 123 15.71 -10.14 11.31
C ASP A 123 15.39 -11.43 10.51
N ASP A 124 15.26 -12.57 11.18
CA ASP A 124 14.98 -13.87 10.56
C ASP A 124 13.49 -14.22 10.54
N LYS A 125 12.59 -13.27 10.87
CA LYS A 125 11.16 -13.50 11.06
C LYS A 125 10.28 -12.59 10.20
N MET A 126 9.09 -13.10 9.89
CA MET A 126 7.92 -12.39 9.42
C MET A 126 6.85 -12.36 10.53
N TYR A 127 5.69 -11.76 10.24
CA TYR A 127 4.49 -11.83 11.08
C TYR A 127 4.24 -13.24 11.66
N ASN A 128 3.76 -13.28 12.90
CA ASN A 128 3.44 -14.48 13.67
C ASN A 128 4.63 -15.44 13.90
N GLY A 129 5.87 -14.97 13.70
CA GLY A 129 7.08 -15.76 13.94
C GLY A 129 7.43 -16.73 12.83
N TYR A 130 6.76 -16.64 11.67
CA TYR A 130 7.16 -17.41 10.50
C TYR A 130 8.58 -17.05 10.07
N PRO A 131 9.41 -18.02 9.66
CA PRO A 131 10.80 -17.75 9.31
C PRO A 131 10.87 -17.02 7.97
N ALA A 132 11.68 -15.97 7.86
CA ALA A 132 11.89 -15.23 6.61
C ALA A 132 12.35 -16.15 5.45
N THR A 133 13.00 -17.27 5.76
CA THR A 133 13.42 -18.31 4.78
C THR A 133 12.25 -19.07 4.14
N ASP A 134 11.01 -18.85 4.56
CA ASP A 134 9.82 -19.35 3.86
C ASP A 134 9.45 -18.52 2.63
N VAL A 135 10.07 -17.35 2.43
CA VAL A 135 10.04 -16.62 1.16
C VAL A 135 11.22 -17.05 0.32
N THR A 136 10.94 -17.65 -0.83
CA THR A 136 11.95 -18.21 -1.74
C THR A 136 11.71 -17.74 -3.17
N VAL A 137 12.58 -18.15 -4.10
CA VAL A 137 12.40 -17.92 -5.53
C VAL A 137 11.10 -18.51 -6.10
N ASN A 138 10.48 -19.47 -5.39
CA ASN A 138 9.20 -20.06 -5.77
C ASN A 138 7.99 -19.36 -5.13
N GLY A 139 8.20 -18.25 -4.42
CA GLY A 139 7.17 -17.51 -3.70
C GLY A 139 7.24 -17.66 -2.18
N ALA A 140 6.24 -17.09 -1.50
CA ALA A 140 6.07 -17.15 -0.05
C ALA A 140 5.23 -18.37 0.34
N LYS A 141 5.78 -19.28 1.16
CA LYS A 141 5.03 -20.45 1.66
C LYS A 141 3.97 -20.09 2.70
N LYS A 142 4.18 -18.97 3.39
CA LYS A 142 3.34 -18.41 4.44
C LYS A 142 3.16 -16.93 4.17
N LEU A 143 2.02 -16.39 4.61
CA LEU A 143 1.72 -14.94 4.55
C LEU A 143 1.64 -14.37 3.13
N GLY A 144 1.45 -15.21 2.12
CA GLY A 144 1.23 -14.77 0.75
C GLY A 144 -0.10 -14.04 0.60
N ILE A 145 -0.17 -13.13 -0.37
CA ILE A 145 -1.33 -12.27 -0.61
C ILE A 145 -2.61 -13.06 -0.96
N GLU A 146 -2.49 -14.32 -1.40
CA GLU A 146 -3.62 -15.20 -1.66
C GLU A 146 -4.49 -15.47 -0.42
N ASN A 147 -3.93 -15.29 0.78
CA ASN A 147 -4.67 -15.38 2.04
C ASN A 147 -5.65 -14.19 2.22
N TYR A 148 -5.47 -13.09 1.46
CA TYR A 148 -6.25 -11.85 1.60
C TYR A 148 -7.37 -11.74 0.55
N ARG A 149 -7.50 -12.72 -0.35
CA ARG A 149 -8.32 -12.70 -1.58
C ARG A 149 -9.78 -12.26 -1.38
N ASP A 150 -10.34 -12.46 -0.20
CA ASP A 150 -11.72 -12.12 0.18
C ASP A 150 -11.79 -11.27 1.46
N LYS A 151 -10.66 -10.66 1.88
CA LYS A 151 -10.51 -9.96 3.17
C LYS A 151 -10.34 -8.44 3.03
N MET A 152 -10.00 -7.95 1.85
CA MET A 152 -9.80 -6.51 1.55
C MET A 152 -11.11 -5.78 1.25
N VAL A 153 -12.15 -6.03 2.04
CA VAL A 153 -13.49 -5.43 1.88
C VAL A 153 -13.98 -4.95 3.24
N GLY A 154 -14.34 -3.69 3.34
CA GLY A 154 -14.76 -3.08 4.60
C GLY A 154 -14.99 -1.58 4.46
N ARG A 155 -14.96 -0.87 5.60
CA ARG A 155 -15.14 0.58 5.63
C ARG A 155 -13.80 1.28 5.33
N GLY A 156 -13.77 2.11 4.29
CA GLY A 156 -12.67 3.01 4.02
C GLY A 156 -12.88 4.38 4.65
N VAL A 157 -11.83 4.98 5.24
CA VAL A 157 -11.84 6.36 5.75
C VAL A 157 -10.68 7.13 5.14
N LEU A 158 -10.98 8.18 4.39
CA LEU A 158 -9.98 9.10 3.83
C LEU A 158 -9.67 10.21 4.86
N LEU A 159 -8.40 10.39 5.20
CA LEU A 159 -7.87 11.53 5.94
C LEU A 159 -7.05 12.40 4.98
N ASP A 160 -7.56 13.57 4.61
CA ASP A 160 -6.88 14.48 3.68
C ASP A 160 -5.96 15.44 4.42
N ILE A 161 -4.79 14.94 4.80
CA ILE A 161 -3.81 15.66 5.62
C ILE A 161 -3.33 16.93 4.92
N ALA A 162 -3.00 16.84 3.62
CA ALA A 162 -2.57 18.00 2.85
C ALA A 162 -3.63 19.11 2.83
N ARG A 163 -4.88 18.77 2.49
CA ARG A 163 -5.98 19.77 2.50
C ARG A 163 -6.21 20.35 3.89
N TRP A 164 -6.18 19.52 4.93
CA TRP A 164 -6.35 19.98 6.31
C TRP A 164 -5.23 20.94 6.74
N LYS A 165 -4.00 20.70 6.29
CA LYS A 165 -2.85 21.60 6.48
C LYS A 165 -2.88 22.85 5.58
N GLY A 166 -3.85 22.95 4.67
CA GLY A 166 -4.01 24.10 3.79
C GLY A 166 -3.02 24.14 2.62
N VAL A 167 -2.51 22.97 2.21
CA VAL A 167 -1.57 22.83 1.08
C VAL A 167 -2.09 21.80 0.07
N ASP A 168 -1.64 21.92 -1.18
CA ASP A 168 -2.00 20.94 -2.21
C ASP A 168 -1.21 19.63 -2.05
N SER A 169 0.04 19.74 -1.60
CA SER A 169 1.00 18.65 -1.39
C SER A 169 1.89 18.95 -0.19
N LEU A 170 2.16 17.95 0.66
CA LEU A 170 3.11 18.05 1.77
C LEU A 170 4.55 17.94 1.26
N ASP A 171 5.47 18.68 1.88
CA ASP A 171 6.90 18.59 1.57
C ASP A 171 7.48 17.22 1.92
N ASP A 172 8.53 16.82 1.22
CA ASP A 172 9.29 15.61 1.55
C ASP A 172 9.86 15.72 2.97
N GLY A 173 9.86 14.60 3.70
CA GLY A 173 10.25 14.58 5.12
C GLY A 173 9.20 15.11 6.09
N TYR A 174 8.03 15.57 5.64
CA TYR A 174 6.94 15.87 6.56
C TYR A 174 6.46 14.57 7.25
N ALA A 175 6.69 14.49 8.56
CA ALA A 175 6.29 13.36 9.40
C ALA A 175 4.89 13.60 9.97
N ILE A 176 3.90 12.86 9.46
CA ILE A 176 2.50 12.92 9.88
C ILE A 176 2.37 12.24 11.24
N THR A 177 2.07 13.03 12.27
CA THR A 177 2.00 12.60 13.67
C THR A 177 0.65 11.98 14.03
N ASN A 178 0.54 11.37 15.21
CA ASN A 178 -0.74 10.90 15.76
C ASN A 178 -1.75 12.06 15.88
N ALA A 179 -1.27 13.21 16.33
CA ALA A 179 -2.08 14.42 16.45
C ALA A 179 -2.56 14.95 15.08
N ASP A 180 -1.79 14.73 14.01
CA ASP A 180 -2.21 15.10 12.66
C ASP A 180 -3.35 14.18 12.17
N LEU A 181 -3.25 12.87 12.42
CA LEU A 181 -4.29 11.91 12.06
C LEU A 181 -5.59 12.22 12.80
N ASP A 182 -5.54 12.39 14.12
CA ASP A 182 -6.70 12.71 14.96
C ASP A 182 -7.27 14.09 14.64
N GLY A 183 -6.40 15.08 14.46
CA GLY A 183 -6.78 16.45 14.13
C GLY A 183 -7.50 16.53 12.78
N CYS A 184 -7.01 15.81 11.77
CA CYS A 184 -7.66 15.72 10.47
C CYS A 184 -9.00 14.98 10.55
N ALA A 185 -9.06 13.86 11.27
CA ALA A 185 -10.30 13.10 11.46
C ALA A 185 -11.38 13.97 12.13
N ALA A 186 -11.02 14.69 13.20
CA ALA A 186 -11.90 15.60 13.90
C ALA A 186 -12.38 16.76 13.01
N ALA A 187 -11.47 17.38 12.24
CA ALA A 187 -11.82 18.47 11.33
C ALA A 187 -12.76 18.03 10.20
N GLN A 188 -12.64 16.78 9.75
CA GLN A 188 -13.53 16.19 8.75
C GLN A 188 -14.83 15.62 9.35
N GLY A 189 -14.95 15.57 10.69
CA GLY A 189 -16.10 14.98 11.38
C GLY A 189 -16.22 13.47 11.16
N VAL A 190 -15.09 12.77 11.01
CA VAL A 190 -15.03 11.32 10.87
C VAL A 190 -14.35 10.68 12.07
N GLU A 191 -14.78 9.48 12.40
CA GLU A 191 -14.21 8.65 13.46
C GLU A 191 -13.48 7.47 12.82
N ILE A 192 -12.29 7.18 13.33
CA ILE A 192 -11.54 5.97 13.01
C ILE A 192 -11.97 4.85 13.94
N ARG A 193 -12.25 3.68 13.38
CA ARG A 193 -12.77 2.52 14.09
C ARG A 193 -11.93 1.29 13.77
N LYS A 194 -12.03 0.32 14.67
CA LYS A 194 -11.53 -1.03 14.45
C LYS A 194 -11.98 -1.57 13.10
N GLY A 195 -11.05 -2.20 12.37
CA GLY A 195 -11.32 -2.81 11.07
C GLY A 195 -11.42 -1.83 9.89
N ASP A 196 -11.22 -0.53 10.11
CA ASP A 196 -11.18 0.43 9.01
C ASP A 196 -9.95 0.22 8.10
N PHE A 197 -10.14 0.52 6.82
CA PHE A 197 -9.04 0.83 5.91
C PHE A 197 -8.82 2.35 5.93
N VAL A 198 -7.75 2.80 6.56
CA VAL A 198 -7.42 4.22 6.65
C VAL A 198 -6.57 4.62 5.45
N ILE A 199 -6.99 5.63 4.72
CA ILE A 199 -6.28 6.16 3.56
C ILE A 199 -5.89 7.59 3.89
N PHE A 200 -4.61 7.93 3.87
CA PHE A 200 -4.19 9.32 4.07
C PHE A 200 -3.65 9.92 2.77
N ARG A 201 -4.12 11.13 2.45
CA ARG A 201 -3.67 11.90 1.29
C ARG A 201 -2.62 12.92 1.71
N THR A 202 -1.45 12.84 1.08
CA THR A 202 -0.33 13.76 1.22
C THR A 202 -0.22 14.73 0.05
N GLY A 203 -0.85 14.42 -1.10
CA GLY A 203 -0.73 15.15 -2.35
C GLY A 203 0.57 14.86 -3.12
N HIS A 204 1.37 13.86 -2.73
CA HIS A 204 2.64 13.56 -3.41
C HIS A 204 2.41 13.01 -4.83
N GLN A 205 1.53 12.02 -5.01
CA GLN A 205 1.20 11.52 -6.36
C GLN A 205 0.66 12.61 -7.29
N GLU A 206 -0.21 13.50 -6.79
CA GLU A 206 -0.74 14.61 -7.58
C GLU A 206 0.37 15.58 -8.02
N ARG A 207 1.31 15.89 -7.13
CA ARG A 207 2.51 16.68 -7.47
C ARG A 207 3.35 16.03 -8.56
N CYS A 208 3.53 14.71 -8.52
CA CYS A 208 4.24 13.97 -9.58
C CYS A 208 3.48 13.98 -10.90
N LEU A 209 2.16 13.79 -10.87
CA LEU A 209 1.31 13.84 -12.06
C LEU A 209 1.35 15.22 -12.73
N ASP A 210 1.21 16.29 -11.94
CA ASP A 210 1.18 17.66 -12.44
C ASP A 210 2.51 18.10 -13.05
N SER A 211 3.62 17.67 -12.45
CA SER A 211 4.97 17.96 -12.96
C SER A 211 5.41 17.03 -14.09
N GLY A 212 4.82 15.84 -14.18
CA GLY A 212 5.28 14.75 -15.04
C GLY A 212 6.61 14.13 -14.59
N ASP A 213 7.05 14.41 -13.36
CA ASP A 213 8.32 13.94 -12.79
C ASP A 213 8.10 12.90 -11.68
N TRP A 214 8.57 11.70 -11.93
CA TRP A 214 8.52 10.55 -11.02
C TRP A 214 9.91 10.13 -10.51
N SER A 215 10.98 10.83 -10.90
CA SER A 215 12.37 10.41 -10.67
C SER A 215 12.69 10.10 -9.20
N GLY A 216 12.19 10.94 -8.28
CA GLY A 216 12.34 10.79 -6.83
C GLY A 216 11.21 10.03 -6.14
N TYR A 217 10.12 9.69 -6.84
CA TYR A 217 8.96 9.08 -6.21
C TYR A 217 9.27 7.66 -5.71
N GLY A 218 9.62 6.73 -6.60
CA GLY A 218 9.85 5.33 -6.23
C GLY A 218 11.19 5.12 -5.54
N GLY A 219 11.24 5.27 -4.21
CA GLY A 219 12.44 5.00 -3.39
C GLY A 219 13.14 6.24 -2.82
N GLY A 220 12.66 7.44 -3.14
CA GLY A 220 13.23 8.70 -2.64
C GLY A 220 12.59 9.21 -1.36
N ASP A 221 12.84 10.48 -1.07
CA ASP A 221 12.22 11.18 0.05
C ASP A 221 10.74 11.46 -0.24
N ALA A 222 9.92 11.49 0.81
CA ALA A 222 8.48 11.61 0.72
C ALA A 222 7.88 12.08 2.05
N PRO A 223 6.76 12.82 2.03
CA PRO A 223 5.92 12.92 3.22
C PRO A 223 5.39 11.53 3.59
N GLY A 224 5.04 11.34 4.85
CA GLY A 224 4.48 10.07 5.30
C GLY A 224 4.27 10.03 6.80
N VAL A 225 3.77 8.90 7.30
CA VAL A 225 3.53 8.74 8.73
C VAL A 225 4.84 8.74 9.54
N ALA A 226 4.80 9.38 10.70
CA ALA A 226 5.87 9.36 11.69
C ALA A 226 5.97 7.97 12.34
N PHE A 227 7.12 7.64 12.93
CA PHE A 227 7.32 6.34 13.58
C PHE A 227 6.31 6.09 14.72
N GLU A 228 5.94 7.14 15.46
CA GLU A 228 4.97 7.06 16.56
C GLU A 228 3.56 6.57 16.14
N THR A 229 3.24 6.62 14.85
CA THR A 229 1.94 6.17 14.33
C THR A 229 1.72 4.67 14.42
N ALA A 230 2.78 3.88 14.63
CA ALA A 230 2.62 2.47 14.95
C ALA A 230 1.75 2.26 16.22
N TYR A 231 1.88 3.15 17.21
CA TYR A 231 1.04 3.12 18.41
C TYR A 231 -0.41 3.47 18.09
N TRP A 232 -0.64 4.49 17.27
CA TRP A 232 -1.98 4.92 16.85
C TRP A 232 -2.72 3.82 16.08
N ILE A 233 -2.01 3.11 15.19
CA ILE A 233 -2.53 1.98 14.43
C ILE A 233 -2.94 0.84 15.36
N LYS A 234 -2.10 0.52 16.35
CA LYS A 234 -2.40 -0.50 17.36
C LYS A 234 -3.60 -0.11 18.22
N GLU A 235 -3.69 1.15 18.64
CA GLU A 235 -4.78 1.67 19.46
C GLU A 235 -6.13 1.59 18.75
N HIS A 236 -6.18 2.00 17.48
CA HIS A 236 -7.41 2.01 16.69
C HIS A 236 -7.78 0.66 16.09
N ASP A 237 -6.84 -0.30 16.07
CA ASP A 237 -7.06 -1.67 15.62
C ASP A 237 -7.60 -1.74 14.16
N ILE A 238 -7.08 -0.84 13.32
CA ILE A 238 -7.45 -0.71 11.91
C ILE A 238 -7.04 -1.98 11.13
N ALA A 239 -7.70 -2.23 10.00
CA ALA A 239 -7.40 -3.38 9.14
C ALA A 239 -6.15 -3.16 8.29
N GLY A 240 -5.98 -1.94 7.77
CA GLY A 240 -4.85 -1.56 6.95
C GLY A 240 -4.76 -0.05 6.77
N ILE A 241 -3.58 0.42 6.37
CA ILE A 241 -3.30 1.84 6.10
C ILE A 241 -2.73 2.00 4.69
N CYS A 242 -3.18 3.03 3.97
CA CYS A 242 -2.77 3.34 2.61
C CYS A 242 -2.36 4.81 2.48
N ALA A 243 -1.42 5.07 1.58
CA ALA A 243 -0.91 6.40 1.27
C ALA A 243 -0.92 6.65 -0.24
N ASP A 244 -0.92 7.91 -0.64
CA ASP A 244 -0.57 8.36 -2.00
C ASP A 244 0.94 8.66 -2.14
N THR A 245 1.77 7.89 -1.42
CA THR A 245 3.23 7.94 -1.45
C THR A 245 3.77 6.53 -1.72
N TRP A 246 5.06 6.39 -2.03
CA TRP A 246 5.62 5.10 -2.45
C TRP A 246 5.78 4.07 -1.33
N GLY A 247 5.72 4.49 -0.06
CA GLY A 247 6.07 3.64 1.06
C GLY A 247 5.44 4.04 2.39
N CYS A 248 4.34 4.80 2.43
CA CYS A 248 3.60 5.17 3.65
C CYS A 248 4.35 6.00 4.72
N GLU A 249 5.49 5.55 5.23
CA GLU A 249 6.29 6.25 6.22
C GLU A 249 7.07 7.44 5.64
N GLY A 250 7.32 8.44 6.48
CA GLY A 250 8.07 9.63 6.10
C GLY A 250 9.53 9.33 5.79
N ARG A 251 10.03 9.96 4.72
CA ARG A 251 11.41 9.88 4.26
C ARG A 251 11.97 11.29 4.02
N PRO A 252 13.17 11.64 4.54
CA PRO A 252 14.12 10.79 5.26
C PRO A 252 13.59 10.32 6.62
N ASN A 253 14.09 9.17 7.09
CA ASN A 253 13.61 8.56 8.33
C ASN A 253 14.07 9.32 9.58
N GLU A 254 13.36 9.13 10.69
CA GLU A 254 13.67 9.72 12.00
C GLU A 254 14.88 9.06 12.72
N THR A 255 15.60 8.19 12.02
CA THR A 255 16.78 7.44 12.49
C THR A 255 17.85 7.38 11.40
N ASP A 256 19.12 7.25 11.81
CA ASP A 256 20.23 6.90 10.92
C ASP A 256 20.63 5.41 11.06
N GLU A 257 20.00 4.66 11.97
CA GLU A 257 20.38 3.28 12.32
C GLU A 257 19.59 2.20 11.54
N ALA A 258 18.49 2.60 10.90
CA ALA A 258 17.64 1.70 10.13
C ALA A 258 17.06 2.42 8.90
N ASN A 259 16.76 1.64 7.87
CA ASN A 259 16.00 2.10 6.71
C ASN A 259 14.57 1.60 6.83
N GLN A 260 13.61 2.52 6.71
CA GLN A 260 12.19 2.25 6.84
C GLN A 260 11.78 1.59 8.17
N PRO A 261 12.13 2.18 9.34
CA PRO A 261 11.91 1.58 10.65
C PRO A 261 10.43 1.37 11.00
N TRP A 262 9.53 2.18 10.44
CA TRP A 262 8.10 2.03 10.72
C TRP A 262 7.57 0.72 10.11
N HIS A 263 7.99 0.37 8.89
CA HIS A 263 7.62 -0.92 8.29
C HIS A 263 8.08 -2.12 9.09
N TRP A 264 9.23 -2.04 9.79
CA TRP A 264 9.74 -3.14 10.62
C TRP A 264 8.80 -3.49 11.80
N VAL A 265 7.94 -2.55 12.18
CA VAL A 265 7.00 -2.69 13.30
C VAL A 265 5.61 -3.11 12.83
N VAL A 266 5.14 -2.58 11.70
CA VAL A 266 3.74 -2.70 11.29
C VAL A 266 3.45 -3.82 10.28
N ILE A 267 4.49 -4.44 9.72
CA ILE A 267 4.41 -5.60 8.81
C ILE A 267 5.12 -6.79 9.47
#